data_AF-A0A1A8V006-F1
#
_entry.id   AF-A0A1A8V006-F1
#
_cell.length_a   1.000
_cell.length_b   1.000
_cell.length_c   1.000
_cell.angle_alpha   90.00
_cell.angle_beta   90.00
_cell.angle_gamma   90.00
#
_symmetry.space_group_name_H-M   'P 1'
#
loop_
_entity.id
_entity.type
_entity.pdbx_description
1 polymer ?
#
loop_
_entity_poly.entity_id
_entity_poly.type
_entity_poly.pdbx_seq_one_letter_code
_entity_poly.pdbx_strand_id
1 'polypeptide(L)' 'EIDRRVCEFVTEKRNEGLPITRAIIQLKALNIAKELNIPTTEFKASTGWCIRMMRRSGLALRRRTSLA' A
#
# COMPACT_ATOMS: atom_id res chain seq x y z
N GLU A 1 0.99 -9.97 8.23
CA GLU A 1 2.09 -10.04 7.24
C GLU A 1 1.94 -9.11 6.03
N ILE A 2 0.82 -9.14 5.28
CA ILE A 2 0.64 -8.26 4.10
C ILE A 2 0.82 -6.78 4.45
N ASP A 3 0.12 -6.29 5.49
CA ASP A 3 0.20 -4.90 5.94
C ASP A 3 1.66 -4.48 6.24
N ARG A 4 2.45 -5.35 6.88
CA ARG A 4 3.86 -5.10 7.25
C ARG A 4 4.73 -4.95 6.00
N ARG A 5 4.71 -5.93 5.11
CA ARG A 5 5.52 -5.95 3.87
C ARG A 5 5.15 -4.81 2.92
N VAL A 6 3.88 -4.41 2.89
CA VAL A 6 3.44 -3.24 2.12
C VAL A 6 3.92 -1.94 2.78
N CYS A 7 3.87 -1.83 4.11
CA CYS A 7 4.37 -0.67 4.84
C CYS A 7 5.87 -0.45 4.62
N GLU A 8 6.67 -1.51 4.71
CA GLU A 8 8.11 -1.48 4.44
C GLU A 8 8.38 -0.97 3.02
N PHE A 9 7.69 -1.53 2.01
CA PHE A 9 7.81 -1.09 0.62
C PHE A 9 7.42 0.39 0.41
N VAL A 10 6.31 0.84 1.01
CA VAL A 10 5.88 2.24 0.88
C VAL A 10 6.89 3.19 1.52
N THR A 11 7.47 2.80 2.65
CA THR A 11 8.47 3.59 3.38
C THR A 11 9.77 3.68 2.57
N GLU A 12 10.27 2.56 2.08
CA GLU A 12 11.45 2.49 1.21
C GLU A 12 11.30 3.40 -0.01
N LYS A 13 10.19 3.27 -0.75
CA LYS A 13 9.97 4.07 -1.95
C LYS A 13 9.77 5.56 -1.68
N ARG A 14 9.20 5.92 -0.52
CA ARG A 14 9.12 7.32 -0.09
C ARG A 14 10.48 7.89 0.28
N ASN A 15 11.34 7.10 0.90
CA ASN A 15 12.72 7.49 1.21
C ASN A 15 13.56 7.69 -0.07
N GLU A 16 13.27 6.94 -1.13
CA GLU A 16 13.83 7.14 -2.48
C GLU A 16 13.23 8.38 -3.20
N GLY A 17 12.27 9.09 -2.61
CA GLY A 17 11.59 10.22 -3.23
C GLY A 17 10.55 9.84 -4.28
N LEU A 18 10.22 8.55 -4.43
CA LEU A 18 9.29 8.07 -5.44
C LEU A 18 7.83 8.26 -5.00
N PRO A 19 6.96 8.78 -5.89
CA PRO A 19 5.55 8.93 -5.60
C PRO A 19 4.85 7.56 -5.59
N ILE A 20 4.37 7.16 -4.41
CA ILE A 20 3.58 5.94 -4.27
C ILE A 20 2.09 6.25 -4.32
N THR A 21 1.45 5.79 -5.39
CA THR A 21 0.00 5.89 -5.59
C THR A 21 -0.72 4.71 -4.95
N ARG A 22 -2.03 4.88 -4.71
CA ARG A 22 -2.89 3.80 -4.21
C ARG A 22 -2.83 2.55 -5.09
N ALA A 23 -2.79 2.70 -6.41
CA ALA A 23 -2.74 1.57 -7.34
C ALA A 23 -1.47 0.74 -7.14
N ILE A 24 -0.32 1.39 -6.92
CA ILE A 24 0.95 0.69 -6.65
C ILE A 24 0.87 -0.08 -5.32
N ILE A 25 0.27 0.53 -4.29
CA ILE A 25 0.06 -0.14 -2.98
C ILE A 25 -0.81 -1.39 -3.15
N GLN A 26 -1.92 -1.27 -3.88
CA GLN A 26 -2.84 -2.39 -4.13
C GLN A 26 -2.14 -3.50 -4.91
N LEU A 27 -1.37 -3.15 -5.95
CA LEU A 27 -0.61 -4.11 -6.74
C LEU A 27 0.43 -4.85 -5.89
N LYS A 28 1.21 -4.14 -5.08
CA LYS A 28 2.20 -4.75 -4.18
C LYS A 28 1.54 -5.70 -3.18
N ALA A 29 0.39 -5.31 -2.63
CA ALA A 29 -0.38 -6.13 -1.70
C ALA A 29 -0.87 -7.44 -2.34
N LEU A 30 -1.35 -7.37 -3.58
CA LEU A 30 -1.78 -8.56 -4.33
C LEU A 30 -0.61 -9.49 -4.65
N ASN A 31 0.56 -8.94 -4.99
CA ASN A 31 1.76 -9.75 -5.22
C ASN A 31 2.20 -10.47 -3.94
N ILE A 32 2.20 -9.78 -2.79
CA ILE A 32 2.50 -10.41 -1.50
C ILE A 32 1.47 -11.48 -1.15
N ALA A 33 0.17 -11.24 -1.41
CA ALA A 33 -0.87 -12.25 -1.19
C ALA A 33 -0.63 -13.50 -2.04
N LYS A 34 -0.25 -13.33 -3.31
CA LYS A 34 0.13 -14.45 -4.20
C LYS A 34 1.34 -15.22 -3.68
N GLU A 35 2.38 -14.52 -3.23
CA GLU A 35 3.58 -15.14 -2.64
C GLU A 35 3.25 -15.94 -1.36
N LEU A 36 2.25 -15.50 -0.60
CA LEU A 36 1.75 -16.20 0.58
C LEU A 36 0.70 -17.28 0.25
N ASN A 37 0.42 -17.55 -1.02
CA ASN A 37 -0.65 -18.44 -1.49
C ASN A 37 -2.04 -18.10 -0.92
N ILE A 38 -2.29 -16.82 -0.62
CA ILE A 38 -3.59 -16.35 -0.13
C ILE A 38 -4.53 -16.16 -1.33
N PRO A 39 -5.69 -16.84 -1.35
CA PRO A 39 -6.68 -16.67 -2.41
C PRO A 39 -7.20 -15.24 -2.50
N THR A 40 -7.55 -14.80 -3.71
CA THR A 40 -8.18 -13.49 -3.94
C THR A 40 -9.58 -13.38 -3.32
N THR A 41 -10.19 -14.52 -2.96
CA THR A 41 -11.43 -14.59 -2.19
C THR A 41 -11.24 -14.18 -0.74
N GLU A 42 -10.07 -14.45 -0.16
CA GLU A 42 -9.72 -14.14 1.23
C GLU A 42 -9.09 -12.77 1.39
N PHE A 43 -8.23 -12.37 0.44
CA PHE A 43 -7.59 -11.06 0.46
C PHE A 43 -7.93 -10.24 -0.77
N LYS A 44 -8.63 -9.12 -0.52
CA LYS A 44 -8.87 -8.08 -1.52
C LYS A 44 -8.11 -6.83 -1.11
N ALA A 45 -7.20 -6.39 -1.98
CA ALA A 45 -6.51 -5.11 -1.88
C ALA A 45 -7.48 -3.93 -2.19
N SER A 46 -8.61 -3.88 -1.48
CA SER A 46 -9.67 -2.89 -1.66
C SER A 46 -9.20 -1.49 -1.28
N THR A 47 -9.89 -0.46 -1.77
CA THR A 47 -9.66 0.93 -1.37
C THR A 47 -9.77 1.10 0.16
N GLY A 48 -10.77 0.47 0.77
CA GLY A 48 -10.97 0.53 2.23
C GLY A 48 -9.84 -0.16 3.02
N TRP A 49 -9.35 -1.31 2.54
CA TRP A 49 -8.16 -1.94 3.11
C TRP A 49 -6.93 -1.02 3.00
N CYS A 50 -6.67 -0.46 1.82
CA CYS A 50 -5.49 0.38 1.59
C CYS A 50 -5.48 1.63 2.51
N ILE A 51 -6.62 2.32 2.65
CA ILE A 51 -6.76 3.47 3.55
C ILE A 51 -6.52 3.06 5.01
N ARG A 52 -7.14 1.95 5.46
CA ARG A 52 -6.97 1.48 6.84
C ARG A 52 -5.55 1.03 7.14
N MET A 53 -4.93 0.27 6.24
CA MET A 53 -3.55 -0.19 6.38
C MET A 53 -2.60 1.00 6.49
N MET A 54 -2.68 1.98 5.58
CA MET A 54 -1.85 3.17 5.65
C MET A 54 -2.04 3.96 6.96
N ARG A 55 -3.30 4.13 7.41
CA ARG A 55 -3.59 4.78 8.71
C ARG A 55 -2.98 4.02 9.89
N ARG A 56 -3.10 2.69 9.94
CA ARG A 56 -2.51 1.85 10.99
C ARG A 56 -0.98 1.95 11.01
N SER A 57 -0.38 2.08 9.84
CA SER A 57 1.07 2.21 9.65
C SER A 57 1.62 3.63 9.87
N GLY A 58 0.78 4.59 10.27
CA GLY A 58 1.20 6.00 10.41
C GLY A 58 1.52 6.70 9.08
N LEU A 59 1.16 6.07 7.94
CA LEU A 59 1.41 6.61 6.61
C LEU A 59 0.21 7.44 6.15
N ALA A 60 0.41 8.73 5.87
CA ALA A 60 -0.61 9.56 5.23
C ALA A 60 -0.61 9.39 3.70
N LEU A 61 -1.78 9.37 3.07
CA LEU A 61 -1.91 9.57 1.62
C LEU A 61 -1.54 11.03 1.32
N ARG A 62 -0.43 11.26 0.61
CA ARG A 62 -0.07 12.61 0.19
C ARG A 62 -1.14 13.10 -0.78
N ARG A 63 -1.93 14.09 -0.37
CA ARG A 63 -2.84 14.79 -1.28
C ARG A 63 -1.97 15.52 -2.30
N ARG A 64 -2.33 15.43 -3.59
CA ARG A 64 -1.65 16.21 -4.63
C ARG A 64 -1.84 17.69 -4.28
N THR A 65 -0.78 18.37 -3.86
CA THR A 65 -0.78 19.83 -3.68
C THR A 65 -0.58 20.41 -5.07
N SER A 66 -1.62 21.01 -5.65
CA SER A 66 -1.43 21.94 -6.75
C SER A 66 -0.75 23.16 -6.15
N LEU A 67 0.46 23.50 -6.62
CA LEU A 67 1.02 24.83 -6.38
C LEU A 67 0.17 25.77 -7.24
N ALA A 68 -0.62 26.63 -6.59
CA ALA A 68 -1.30 27.75 -7.21
C ALA A 68 -0.37 28.97 -7.18
#